data_AF-A0A954NZI0-F1
#
_entry.id   AF-A0A954NZI0-F1
#
_cell.length_a   1.000
_cell.length_b   1.000
_cell.length_c   1.000
_cell.angle_alpha   90.00
_cell.angle_beta   90.00
_cell.angle_gamma   90.00
#
_symmetry.space_group_name_H-M   'P 1'
#
loop_
_entity.id
_entity.type
_entity.pdbx_description
1 polymer ?
#
loop_
_entity_poly.entity_id
_entity_poly.type
_entity_poly.pdbx_seq_one_letter_code
_entity_poly.pdbx_strand_id
1 'polypeptide(L)'
;MPPWTANPAHGSFRNDARLTDSEKETLLAWIRNGSPLGDESVIPEPPRFADGWRMPEPDMVIEMADEPATVPATGVVDYQYFPVDPGFEEEMYVTHAECRPGNPEVVHHIIAYLRAPGAENDDILRTMLVGYAPGCPPLNFGEGSAVFIPKGSKLLIEVHYTPNGYEQTDLSSIGLKFAKKEDVENIVYGGVAINPRFRIPPNASDHVVTAEQEIQADIEMMT
;
A
#
# COMPACT_ATOMS: atom_id res chain seq x y z
N MET A 1 -0.07 -15.59 -7.82
CA MET A 1 0.22 -14.86 -9.06
C MET A 1 -1.08 -14.70 -9.84
N PRO A 2 -1.60 -13.48 -10.00
CA PRO A 2 -2.57 -13.22 -11.05
C PRO A 2 -1.92 -13.62 -12.40
N PRO A 3 -2.69 -14.08 -13.39
CA PRO A 3 -2.15 -14.44 -14.70
C PRO A 3 -1.37 -13.27 -15.31
N TRP A 4 -0.22 -13.56 -15.94
CA TRP A 4 0.53 -12.59 -16.73
C TRP A 4 -0.40 -12.02 -17.80
N THR A 5 -0.68 -10.72 -17.71
CA THR A 5 -1.73 -10.09 -18.52
C THR A 5 -1.32 -9.90 -19.97
N ALA A 6 -0.03 -10.04 -20.30
CA ALA A 6 0.43 -9.94 -21.68
C ALA A 6 0.07 -11.21 -22.47
N ASN A 7 -0.74 -11.05 -23.50
CA ASN A 7 -1.15 -12.14 -24.37
C ASN A 7 -0.03 -12.48 -25.37
N PRO A 8 0.53 -13.70 -25.34
CA PRO A 8 1.63 -14.09 -26.21
C PRO A 8 1.27 -14.19 -27.69
N ALA A 9 -0.02 -14.23 -28.04
CA ALA A 9 -0.45 -14.14 -29.42
C ALA A 9 -0.11 -12.78 -30.07
N HIS A 10 0.23 -11.76 -29.27
CA HIS A 10 0.51 -10.40 -29.73
C HIS A 10 1.97 -9.97 -29.56
N GLY A 11 2.88 -10.87 -29.21
CA GLY A 11 4.31 -10.56 -29.19
C GLY A 11 5.13 -11.39 -28.21
N SER A 12 6.43 -11.13 -28.22
CA SER A 12 7.36 -11.59 -27.19
C SER A 12 7.73 -10.41 -26.30
N PHE A 13 7.62 -10.61 -24.99
CA PHE A 13 7.81 -9.55 -24.01
C PHE A 13 9.11 -9.76 -23.24
N ARG A 14 9.81 -8.66 -22.92
CA ARG A 14 10.92 -8.74 -21.97
C ARG A 14 10.38 -9.08 -20.58
N ASN A 15 11.11 -9.90 -19.83
CA ASN A 15 10.71 -10.38 -18.49
C ASN A 15 9.37 -11.15 -18.50
N ASP A 16 9.15 -11.94 -19.54
CA ASP A 16 7.96 -12.80 -19.64
C ASP A 16 7.90 -13.78 -18.45
N ALA A 17 6.96 -13.55 -17.55
CA ALA A 17 6.80 -14.32 -16.31
C ALA A 17 6.01 -15.63 -16.52
N ARG A 18 5.68 -15.99 -17.75
CA ARG A 18 4.96 -17.25 -18.03
C ARG A 18 5.88 -18.45 -17.85
N LEU A 19 5.34 -19.47 -17.21
CA LEU A 19 5.97 -20.80 -17.18
C LEU A 19 5.86 -21.46 -18.57
N THR A 20 6.95 -22.07 -19.02
CA THR A 20 6.95 -23.02 -20.14
C THR A 20 6.08 -24.23 -19.82
N ASP A 21 5.67 -24.98 -20.84
CA ASP A 21 4.84 -26.17 -20.62
C ASP A 21 5.57 -27.25 -19.79
N SER A 22 6.89 -27.34 -19.91
CA SER A 22 7.74 -28.21 -19.09
C SER A 22 7.75 -27.79 -17.61
N GLU A 23 7.85 -26.49 -17.33
CA GLU A 23 7.81 -25.97 -15.96
C GLU A 23 6.42 -26.14 -15.33
N LYS A 24 5.35 -25.89 -16.09
CA LYS A 24 3.98 -26.17 -15.64
C LYS A 24 3.82 -27.65 -15.31
N GLU A 25 4.25 -28.54 -16.21
CA GLU A 25 4.13 -29.98 -15.98
C GLU A 25 4.93 -30.42 -14.75
N THR A 26 6.09 -29.81 -14.51
CA THR A 26 6.90 -30.05 -13.31
C THR A 26 6.11 -29.71 -12.04
N LEU A 27 5.51 -28.52 -11.96
CA LEU A 27 4.70 -28.10 -10.80
C LEU A 27 3.43 -28.96 -10.65
N LEU A 28 2.76 -29.27 -11.77
CA LEU A 28 1.55 -30.10 -11.76
C LEU A 28 1.84 -31.54 -11.35
N ALA A 29 2.99 -32.09 -11.74
CA ALA A 29 3.44 -33.40 -11.29
C ALA A 29 3.76 -33.38 -9.79
N TRP A 30 4.44 -32.34 -9.30
CA TRP A 30 4.70 -32.15 -7.87
C TRP A 30 3.41 -32.12 -7.04
N ILE A 31 2.40 -31.34 -7.47
CA ILE A 31 1.07 -31.29 -6.83
C ILE A 31 0.39 -32.67 -6.86
N ARG A 32 0.37 -33.34 -8.03
CA ARG A 32 -0.24 -34.67 -8.18
C ARG A 32 0.40 -35.74 -7.30
N ASN A 33 1.69 -35.58 -6.99
CA ASN A 33 2.44 -36.45 -6.09
C ASN A 33 2.28 -36.08 -4.60
N GLY A 34 1.39 -35.15 -4.26
CA GLY A 34 1.12 -34.75 -2.87
C GLY A 34 2.09 -33.69 -2.34
N SER A 35 2.72 -32.91 -3.21
CA SER A 35 3.63 -31.82 -2.84
C SER A 35 4.79 -32.26 -1.91
N PRO A 36 5.55 -33.33 -2.26
CA PRO A 36 6.62 -33.82 -1.40
C PRO A 36 7.70 -32.75 -1.19
N LEU A 37 8.26 -32.70 0.01
CA LEU A 37 9.39 -31.84 0.32
C LEU A 37 10.61 -32.20 -0.56
N GLY A 38 11.41 -31.17 -0.87
CA GLY A 38 12.73 -31.36 -1.46
C GLY A 38 13.74 -31.88 -0.44
N ASP A 39 15.02 -31.64 -0.70
CA ASP A 39 16.07 -31.95 0.26
C ASP A 39 15.90 -31.10 1.53
N GLU A 40 15.56 -31.76 2.64
CA GLU A 40 15.33 -31.08 3.92
C GLU A 40 16.59 -30.40 4.46
N SER A 41 17.79 -30.83 4.04
CA SER A 41 19.05 -30.25 4.48
C SER A 41 19.33 -28.84 3.93
N VAL A 42 18.57 -28.41 2.91
CA VAL A 42 18.69 -27.08 2.30
C VAL A 42 17.49 -26.18 2.61
N ILE A 43 16.61 -26.58 3.53
CA ILE A 43 15.49 -25.73 3.96
C ILE A 43 16.08 -24.50 4.67
N PRO A 44 15.84 -23.27 4.16
CA PRO A 44 16.24 -22.07 4.87
C PRO A 44 15.41 -21.93 6.15
N GLU A 45 15.99 -21.34 7.18
CA GLU A 45 15.24 -20.93 8.37
C GLU A 45 14.05 -20.06 7.95
N PRO A 46 12.82 -20.36 8.41
CA PRO A 46 11.67 -19.55 8.10
C PRO A 46 11.90 -18.08 8.49
N PRO A 47 11.50 -17.12 7.64
CA PRO A 47 11.60 -15.72 8.00
C PRO A 47 10.77 -15.46 9.26
N ARG A 48 11.34 -14.72 10.20
CA ARG A 48 10.60 -14.22 11.36
C ARG A 48 9.90 -12.93 10.97
N PHE A 49 8.58 -12.96 10.99
CA PHE A 49 7.77 -11.77 10.84
C PHE A 49 7.58 -11.09 12.19
N ALA A 50 7.41 -9.78 12.20
CA ALA A 50 7.10 -9.06 13.42
C ALA A 50 5.65 -9.35 13.83
N ASP A 51 5.41 -9.66 15.11
CA ASP A 51 4.06 -9.89 15.65
C ASP A 51 3.29 -8.57 15.93
N GLY A 52 3.90 -7.41 15.65
CA GLY A 52 3.36 -6.08 15.91
C GLY A 52 3.83 -5.04 14.89
N TRP A 53 4.13 -3.84 15.38
CA TRP A 53 4.67 -2.76 14.56
C TRP A 53 6.09 -3.09 14.09
N ARG A 54 6.35 -2.84 12.80
CA ARG A 54 7.69 -2.92 12.19
C ARG A 54 8.42 -1.59 12.24
N MET A 55 7.67 -0.50 12.47
CA MET A 55 8.21 0.80 12.90
C MET A 55 8.48 0.81 14.42
N PRO A 56 9.23 1.79 14.96
CA PRO A 56 9.29 2.00 16.40
C PRO A 56 7.89 2.19 16.98
N GLU A 57 7.70 1.88 18.26
CA GLU A 57 6.39 1.96 18.93
C GLU A 57 5.68 3.28 18.57
N PRO A 58 4.44 3.21 18.04
CA PRO A 58 3.69 4.39 17.66
C PRO A 58 3.26 5.17 18.90
N ASP A 59 3.25 6.49 18.78
CA ASP A 59 2.73 7.37 19.81
C ASP A 59 1.19 7.47 19.73
N MET A 60 0.63 7.11 18.57
CA MET A 60 -0.81 7.06 18.34
C MET A 60 -1.16 5.89 17.41
N VAL A 61 -2.18 5.13 17.78
CA VAL A 61 -2.79 4.08 16.96
C VAL A 61 -4.21 4.51 16.61
N ILE A 62 -4.55 4.47 15.33
CA ILE A 62 -5.83 4.90 14.79
C ILE A 62 -6.49 3.70 14.14
N GLU A 63 -7.59 3.22 14.70
CA GLU A 63 -8.40 2.17 14.09
C GLU A 63 -9.18 2.70 12.90
N MET A 64 -9.41 1.86 11.89
CA MET A 64 -10.11 2.30 10.68
C MET A 64 -11.59 2.60 10.93
N ALA A 65 -12.20 2.02 11.96
CA ALA A 65 -13.59 2.23 12.36
C ALA A 65 -13.78 1.80 13.82
N ASP A 66 -14.93 2.11 14.42
CA ASP A 66 -15.25 1.66 15.79
C ASP A 66 -15.58 0.16 15.86
N GLU A 67 -16.03 -0.43 14.74
CA GLU A 67 -16.44 -1.83 14.64
C GLU A 67 -15.79 -2.50 13.42
N PRO A 68 -15.51 -3.82 13.47
CA PRO A 68 -14.93 -4.53 12.34
C PRO A 68 -15.79 -4.47 11.08
N ALA A 69 -15.15 -4.24 9.94
CA ALA A 69 -15.81 -4.37 8.64
C ALA A 69 -16.01 -5.84 8.29
N THR A 70 -17.17 -6.17 7.71
CA THR A 70 -17.44 -7.52 7.20
C THR A 70 -16.96 -7.64 5.77
N VAL A 71 -16.25 -8.73 5.48
CA VAL A 71 -15.79 -9.10 4.14
C VAL A 71 -16.57 -10.33 3.68
N PRO A 72 -17.28 -10.29 2.54
CA PRO A 72 -18.06 -11.41 2.07
C PRO A 72 -17.16 -12.58 1.68
N ALA A 73 -17.71 -13.80 1.70
CA ALA A 73 -16.98 -15.02 1.35
C ALA A 73 -16.48 -15.06 -0.10
N THR A 74 -17.23 -14.46 -1.02
CA THR A 74 -16.95 -14.51 -2.47
C THR A 74 -17.41 -13.23 -3.15
N GLY A 75 -16.90 -12.99 -4.35
CA GLY A 75 -17.32 -11.88 -5.21
C GLY A 75 -16.28 -10.79 -5.34
N VAL A 76 -16.68 -9.67 -5.93
CA VAL A 76 -15.86 -8.45 -6.02
C VAL A 76 -16.34 -7.52 -4.92
N VAL A 77 -15.39 -7.00 -4.14
CA VAL A 77 -15.66 -6.02 -3.10
C VAL A 77 -15.17 -4.68 -3.62
N ASP A 78 -16.09 -3.71 -3.76
CA ASP A 78 -15.70 -2.34 -4.06
C ASP A 78 -14.84 -1.78 -2.92
N TYR A 79 -13.99 -0.82 -3.25
CA TYR A 79 -13.16 -0.12 -2.27
C TYR A 79 -14.01 0.40 -1.10
N GLN A 80 -13.61 0.06 0.11
CA GLN A 80 -14.26 0.50 1.33
C GLN A 80 -13.55 1.75 1.85
N TYR A 81 -14.33 2.75 2.24
CA TYR A 81 -13.82 4.05 2.68
C TYR A 81 -14.27 4.34 4.09
N PHE A 82 -13.31 4.52 4.99
CA PHE A 82 -13.56 4.78 6.39
C PHE A 82 -13.03 6.17 6.78
N PRO A 83 -13.93 7.17 6.93
CA PRO A 83 -13.54 8.48 7.45
C PRO A 83 -13.33 8.39 8.97
N VAL A 84 -12.14 8.76 9.43
CA VAL A 84 -11.76 8.70 10.84
C VAL A 84 -11.32 10.08 11.31
N ASP A 85 -11.72 10.45 12.52
CA ASP A 85 -11.25 11.65 13.21
C ASP A 85 -10.33 11.23 14.37
N PRO A 86 -9.00 11.30 14.21
CA PRO A 86 -8.06 10.92 15.26
C PRO A 86 -8.05 11.92 16.43
N GLY A 87 -8.69 13.09 16.29
CA GLY A 87 -8.70 14.11 17.32
C GLY A 87 -7.38 14.89 17.46
N PHE A 88 -6.70 15.20 16.35
CA PHE A 88 -5.47 16.01 16.41
C PHE A 88 -5.74 17.42 16.98
N GLU A 89 -5.42 17.61 18.27
CA GLU A 89 -5.67 18.88 18.98
C GLU A 89 -4.63 19.97 18.71
N GLU A 90 -3.50 19.61 18.11
CA GLU A 90 -2.40 20.49 17.72
C GLU A 90 -1.80 20.07 16.36
N GLU A 91 -0.83 20.84 15.87
CA GLU A 91 -0.08 20.45 14.68
C GLU A 91 0.87 19.29 15.00
N MET A 92 0.92 18.29 14.12
CA MET A 92 1.73 17.08 14.33
C MET A 92 2.80 16.97 13.24
N TYR A 93 3.92 16.34 13.59
CA TYR A 93 5.03 16.08 12.69
C TYR A 93 5.32 14.57 12.67
N VAL A 94 4.86 13.86 11.65
CA VAL A 94 4.96 12.40 11.55
C VAL A 94 6.29 11.98 10.95
N THR A 95 7.10 11.22 11.70
CA THR A 95 8.39 10.68 11.22
C THR A 95 8.28 9.25 10.70
N HIS A 96 7.31 8.49 11.23
CA HIS A 96 7.04 7.12 10.82
C HIS A 96 5.54 6.89 10.75
N ALA A 97 5.13 6.09 9.78
CA ALA A 97 3.75 5.66 9.65
C ALA A 97 3.70 4.21 9.15
N GLU A 98 2.78 3.42 9.70
CA GLU A 98 2.53 2.05 9.29
C GLU A 98 1.04 1.76 9.27
N CYS A 99 0.53 1.24 8.15
CA CYS A 99 -0.77 0.57 8.13
C CYS A 99 -0.58 -0.89 8.54
N ARG A 100 -1.36 -1.37 9.51
CA ARG A 100 -1.37 -2.75 9.98
C ARG A 100 -2.72 -3.39 9.67
N PRO A 101 -2.78 -4.40 8.77
CA PRO A 101 -4.01 -5.11 8.48
C PRO A 101 -4.49 -5.86 9.73
N GLY A 102 -5.78 -5.74 10.06
CA GLY A 102 -6.39 -6.53 11.13
C GLY A 102 -6.54 -8.00 10.72
N ASN A 103 -6.79 -8.23 9.43
CA ASN A 103 -6.92 -9.55 8.82
C ASN A 103 -6.13 -9.62 7.49
N PRO A 104 -4.85 -10.05 7.52
CA PRO A 104 -4.02 -10.13 6.32
C PRO A 104 -4.48 -11.19 5.31
N GLU A 105 -5.42 -12.08 5.65
CA GLU A 105 -5.97 -13.06 4.70
C GLU A 105 -6.88 -12.43 3.66
N VAL A 106 -7.48 -11.27 3.97
CA VAL A 106 -8.45 -10.60 3.09
C VAL A 106 -8.08 -9.16 2.74
N VAL A 107 -7.20 -8.50 3.49
CA VAL A 107 -6.72 -7.14 3.15
C VAL A 107 -5.70 -7.21 2.00
N HIS A 108 -6.07 -6.67 0.84
CA HIS A 108 -5.19 -6.62 -0.33
C HIS A 108 -4.32 -5.34 -0.36
N HIS A 109 -4.90 -4.17 -0.05
CA HIS A 109 -4.14 -2.98 0.30
C HIS A 109 -4.94 -2.04 1.23
N ILE A 110 -4.22 -1.13 1.88
CA ILE A 110 -4.77 -0.01 2.66
C ILE A 110 -4.10 1.26 2.16
N ILE A 111 -4.85 2.35 1.99
CA ILE A 111 -4.30 3.68 1.76
C ILE A 111 -4.92 4.65 2.75
N ALA A 112 -4.07 5.33 3.51
CA ALA A 112 -4.48 6.38 4.43
C ALA A 112 -4.24 7.76 3.80
N TYR A 113 -5.31 8.50 3.58
CA TYR A 113 -5.24 9.86 3.07
C TYR A 113 -5.48 10.87 4.18
N LEU A 114 -4.65 11.91 4.24
CA LEU A 114 -4.85 13.05 5.12
C LEU A 114 -5.89 14.01 4.54
N ARG A 115 -6.83 14.43 5.37
CA ARG A 115 -7.82 15.48 5.06
C ARG A 115 -7.63 16.64 6.02
N ALA A 116 -6.88 17.65 5.58
CA ALA A 116 -6.72 18.88 6.35
C ALA A 116 -8.06 19.64 6.46
N PRO A 117 -8.28 20.43 7.53
CA PRO A 117 -9.48 21.24 7.65
C PRO A 117 -9.65 22.17 6.43
N GLY A 118 -10.81 22.11 5.80
CA GLY A 118 -11.13 22.93 4.62
C GLY A 118 -10.55 22.43 3.29
N ALA A 119 -9.88 21.27 3.24
CA ALA A 119 -9.43 20.67 2.00
C ALA A 119 -10.60 20.20 1.13
N GLU A 120 -10.51 20.40 -0.19
CA GLU A 120 -11.48 19.85 -1.15
C GLU A 120 -11.16 18.37 -1.46
N ASN A 121 -12.15 17.63 -1.97
CA ASN A 121 -12.00 16.19 -2.22
C ASN A 121 -10.95 15.83 -3.29
N ASP A 122 -10.59 16.77 -4.17
CA ASP A 122 -9.64 16.51 -5.27
C ASP A 122 -8.17 16.49 -4.81
N ASP A 123 -7.87 17.00 -3.60
CA ASP A 123 -6.51 17.01 -3.05
C ASP A 123 -6.06 15.65 -2.47
N ILE A 124 -6.98 14.69 -2.33
CA ILE A 124 -6.74 13.41 -1.65
C ILE A 124 -5.59 12.61 -2.31
N LEU A 125 -5.45 12.67 -3.63
CA LEU A 125 -4.34 12.00 -4.34
C LEU A 125 -2.96 12.59 -4.00
N ARG A 126 -2.90 13.82 -3.48
CA ARG A 126 -1.66 14.51 -3.08
C ARG A 126 -1.38 14.39 -1.58
N THR A 127 -2.31 13.83 -0.80
CA THR A 127 -2.23 13.77 0.67
C THR A 127 -2.15 12.34 1.21
N MET A 128 -1.69 11.37 0.40
CA MET A 128 -1.40 10.01 0.87
C MET A 128 -0.35 10.05 1.98
N LEU A 129 -0.73 9.65 3.19
CA LEU A 129 0.13 9.61 4.37
C LEU A 129 0.94 8.31 4.41
N VAL A 130 0.26 7.18 4.24
CA VAL A 130 0.86 5.85 4.29
C VAL A 130 0.00 4.85 3.52
N GLY A 131 0.63 3.84 2.94
CA GLY A 131 -0.04 2.71 2.32
C GLY A 131 0.49 1.37 2.81
N TYR A 132 -0.31 0.34 2.64
CA TYR A 132 0.07 -1.05 2.86
C TYR A 132 -0.32 -1.88 1.65
N ALA A 133 0.58 -2.75 1.23
CA ALA A 133 0.29 -3.96 0.49
C ALA A 133 1.17 -5.09 1.07
N PRO A 134 0.83 -6.37 0.88
CA PRO A 134 1.65 -7.48 1.37
C PRO A 134 3.12 -7.33 0.96
N GLY A 135 4.01 -7.28 1.95
CA GLY A 135 5.45 -7.11 1.75
C GLY A 135 5.97 -5.66 1.76
N CYS A 136 5.11 -4.64 1.73
CA CYS A 136 5.54 -3.24 1.87
C CYS A 136 6.09 -2.96 3.27
N PRO A 137 7.28 -2.34 3.42
CA PRO A 137 7.79 -1.90 4.71
C PRO A 137 6.98 -0.70 5.25
N PRO A 138 7.05 -0.41 6.56
CA PRO A 138 6.53 0.84 7.09
C PRO A 138 7.26 2.04 6.48
N LEU A 139 6.62 3.21 6.49
CA LEU A 139 7.28 4.45 6.09
C LEU A 139 8.17 4.97 7.22
N ASN A 140 9.40 5.33 6.85
CA ASN A 140 10.36 6.04 7.68
C ASN A 140 10.86 7.22 6.84
N PHE A 141 10.63 8.45 7.32
CA PHE A 141 11.01 9.65 6.58
C PHE A 141 12.47 10.07 6.82
N GLY A 142 13.21 9.39 7.70
CA GLY A 142 14.59 9.72 8.02
C GLY A 142 14.72 10.78 9.12
N GLU A 143 15.94 10.94 9.62
CA GLU A 143 16.26 11.90 10.68
C GLU A 143 15.98 13.34 10.22
N GLY A 144 15.45 14.17 11.13
CA GLY A 144 15.11 15.57 10.84
C GLY A 144 13.94 15.77 9.87
N SER A 145 13.29 14.70 9.38
CA SER A 145 12.27 14.80 8.33
C SER A 145 10.92 14.30 8.81
N ALA A 146 9.85 15.03 8.49
CA ALA A 146 8.51 14.67 8.89
C ALA A 146 7.43 15.13 7.91
N VAL A 147 6.31 14.41 7.86
CA VAL A 147 5.07 14.91 7.25
C VAL A 147 4.36 15.82 8.24
N PHE A 148 4.02 17.03 7.81
CA PHE A 148 3.25 17.98 8.61
C PHE A 148 1.75 17.67 8.53
N ILE A 149 1.12 17.56 9.70
CA ILE A 149 -0.33 17.38 9.84
C ILE A 149 -0.91 18.59 10.56
N PRO A 150 -1.76 19.41 9.89
CA PRO A 150 -2.45 20.51 10.54
C PRO A 150 -3.38 20.03 11.67
N LYS A 151 -3.52 20.85 12.71
CA LYS A 151 -4.54 20.68 13.76
C LYS A 151 -5.92 20.43 13.17
N GLY A 152 -6.65 19.46 13.72
CA GLY A 152 -8.02 19.13 13.31
C GLY A 152 -8.13 18.36 11.98
N SER A 153 -7.00 17.90 11.43
CA SER A 153 -7.02 17.02 10.26
C SER A 153 -7.70 15.70 10.57
N LYS A 154 -8.29 15.09 9.55
CA LYS A 154 -8.93 13.78 9.60
C LYS A 154 -8.23 12.82 8.65
N LEU A 155 -8.56 11.54 8.74
CA LEU A 155 -8.11 10.53 7.79
C LEU A 155 -9.29 10.01 6.97
N LEU A 156 -9.01 9.68 5.71
CA LEU A 156 -9.84 8.77 4.93
C LEU A 156 -9.01 7.51 4.69
N ILE A 157 -9.46 6.39 5.22
CA ILE A 157 -8.78 5.11 5.10
C ILE A 157 -9.52 4.31 4.04
N GLU A 158 -8.84 4.08 2.93
CA GLU A 158 -9.31 3.22 1.84
C GLU A 158 -8.78 1.79 2.08
N VAL A 159 -9.67 0.80 2.06
CA VAL A 159 -9.29 -0.61 2.15
C VAL A 159 -9.90 -1.38 0.98
N HIS A 160 -9.07 -2.18 0.32
CA HIS A 160 -9.50 -3.10 -0.73
C HIS A 160 -9.34 -4.52 -0.22
N TYR A 161 -10.44 -5.25 -0.25
CA TYR A 161 -10.49 -6.63 0.19
C TYR A 161 -10.49 -7.62 -0.97
N THR A 162 -9.86 -8.77 -0.77
CA THR A 162 -9.97 -9.93 -1.66
C THR A 162 -10.62 -11.09 -0.88
N PRO A 163 -11.87 -11.45 -1.19
CA PRO A 163 -12.54 -12.59 -0.55
C PRO A 163 -11.76 -13.90 -0.68
N ASN A 164 -11.76 -14.71 0.38
CA ASN A 164 -10.97 -15.94 0.46
C ASN A 164 -11.81 -17.24 0.53
N GLY A 165 -13.12 -17.16 0.30
CA GLY A 165 -14.05 -18.31 0.33
C GLY A 165 -14.86 -18.44 1.62
N TYR A 166 -14.57 -17.63 2.64
CA TYR A 166 -15.30 -17.58 3.91
C TYR A 166 -15.64 -16.14 4.27
N GLU A 167 -16.76 -15.94 4.97
CA GLU A 167 -17.05 -14.61 5.53
C GLU A 167 -16.01 -14.30 6.61
N GLN A 168 -15.47 -13.09 6.55
CA GLN A 168 -14.37 -12.64 7.39
C GLN A 168 -14.71 -11.27 7.97
N THR A 169 -13.94 -10.87 8.97
CA THR A 169 -13.96 -9.51 9.49
C THR A 169 -12.56 -8.92 9.48
N ASP A 170 -12.47 -7.61 9.34
CA ASP A 170 -11.22 -6.87 9.44
C ASP A 170 -11.41 -5.63 10.30
N LEU A 171 -10.41 -5.34 11.14
CA LEU A 171 -10.29 -4.09 11.87
C LEU A 171 -8.83 -3.63 11.75
N SER A 172 -8.53 -3.02 10.61
CA SER A 172 -7.19 -2.52 10.32
C SER A 172 -6.91 -1.22 11.09
N SER A 173 -5.63 -0.91 11.27
CA SER A 173 -5.18 0.25 12.04
C SER A 173 -3.98 0.95 11.40
N ILE A 174 -3.74 2.20 11.81
CA ILE A 174 -2.59 3.00 11.41
C ILE A 174 -1.82 3.40 12.66
N GLY A 175 -0.52 3.11 12.70
CA GLY A 175 0.40 3.60 13.71
C GLY A 175 1.13 4.83 13.21
N LEU A 176 1.21 5.87 14.05
CA LEU A 176 1.93 7.10 13.78
C LEU A 176 2.97 7.35 14.88
N LYS A 177 4.16 7.80 14.47
CA LYS A 177 5.20 8.29 15.38
C LYS A 177 5.48 9.76 15.13
N PHE A 178 5.54 10.55 16.18
CA PHE A 178 5.69 11.99 16.10
C PHE A 178 7.09 12.45 16.49
N ALA A 179 7.56 13.52 15.85
CA ALA A 179 8.68 14.34 16.32
C ALA A 179 8.15 15.62 16.96
N LYS A 180 8.98 16.25 17.79
CA LYS A 180 8.75 17.64 18.18
C LYS A 180 9.12 18.56 17.03
N LYS A 181 8.43 19.69 16.93
CA LYS A 181 8.71 20.73 15.93
C LYS A 181 10.18 21.18 15.88
N GLU A 182 10.83 21.27 17.04
CA GLU A 182 12.24 21.66 17.17
C GLU A 182 13.23 20.64 16.58
N ASP A 183 12.81 19.38 16.44
CA ASP A 183 13.61 18.29 15.88
C ASP A 183 13.39 18.10 14.37
N VAL A 184 12.55 18.94 13.75
CA VAL A 184 12.19 18.84 12.32
C VAL A 184 12.91 19.91 11.51
N GLU A 185 13.76 19.46 10.61
CA GLU A 185 14.51 20.27 9.66
C GLU A 185 13.81 20.34 8.29
N ASN A 186 13.21 19.23 7.86
CA ASN A 186 12.59 19.09 6.54
C ASN A 186 11.13 18.64 6.63
N ILE A 187 10.26 19.28 5.86
CA ILE A 187 8.87 18.82 5.68
C ILE A 187 8.76 18.00 4.42
N VAL A 188 8.29 16.77 4.58
CA VAL A 188 8.03 15.85 3.48
C VAL A 188 6.66 16.13 2.88
N TYR A 189 6.63 16.30 1.56
CA TYR A 189 5.40 16.47 0.78
C TYR A 189 5.27 15.35 -0.25
N GLY A 190 4.05 14.85 -0.41
CA GLY A 190 3.69 14.02 -1.56
C GLY A 190 3.60 14.86 -2.84
N GLY A 191 3.80 14.22 -3.98
CA GLY A 191 3.67 14.85 -5.29
C GLY A 191 3.37 13.81 -6.35
N VAL A 192 2.60 14.19 -7.36
CA VAL A 192 2.28 13.30 -8.47
C VAL A 192 2.18 14.08 -9.77
N ALA A 193 2.99 13.68 -10.75
CA ALA A 193 2.81 14.08 -12.13
C ALA A 193 1.84 13.10 -12.79
N ILE A 194 0.60 13.54 -13.06
CA ILE A 194 -0.45 12.71 -13.67
C ILE A 194 -0.79 13.24 -15.05
N ASN A 195 -0.90 12.34 -16.03
CA ASN A 195 -1.54 12.62 -17.31
C ASN A 195 -2.91 11.91 -17.37
N PRO A 196 -4.02 12.61 -17.07
CA PRO A 196 -5.35 11.99 -17.04
C PRO A 196 -5.92 11.72 -18.45
N ARG A 197 -5.22 12.15 -19.51
CA ARG A 197 -5.64 11.99 -20.91
C ARG A 197 -5.00 10.78 -21.58
N PHE A 198 -4.38 9.90 -20.80
CA PHE A 198 -3.74 8.68 -21.28
C PHE A 198 -4.68 7.90 -22.21
N ARG A 199 -4.26 7.75 -23.47
CA ARG A 199 -4.99 6.98 -24.47
C ARG A 199 -4.02 6.35 -25.46
N ILE A 200 -3.85 5.03 -25.36
CA ILE A 200 -3.08 4.26 -26.34
C ILE A 200 -3.93 4.09 -27.62
N PRO A 201 -3.46 4.52 -28.79
CA PRO A 201 -4.14 4.24 -30.05
C PRO A 201 -4.22 2.73 -30.33
N PRO A 202 -5.30 2.23 -30.93
CA PRO A 202 -5.38 0.83 -31.34
C PRO A 202 -4.21 0.43 -32.24
N ASN A 203 -3.59 -0.72 -31.96
CA ASN A 203 -2.47 -1.30 -32.71
C ASN A 203 -1.15 -0.50 -32.67
N ALA A 204 -1.00 0.50 -31.80
CA ALA A 204 0.30 1.10 -31.56
C ALA A 204 1.24 0.05 -30.92
N SER A 205 2.44 -0.15 -31.50
CA SER A 205 3.46 -1.05 -30.96
C SER A 205 4.02 -0.58 -29.61
N ASP A 206 3.99 0.74 -29.41
CA ASP A 206 4.49 1.46 -28.26
C ASP A 206 3.82 2.85 -28.22
N HIS A 207 3.69 3.42 -27.02
CA HIS A 207 3.10 4.75 -26.84
C HIS A 207 3.71 5.41 -25.61
N VAL A 208 4.40 6.53 -25.80
CA VAL A 208 5.00 7.30 -24.70
C VAL A 208 3.94 8.20 -24.07
N VAL A 209 3.86 8.15 -22.75
CA VAL A 209 2.99 9.01 -21.95
C VAL A 209 3.88 9.88 -21.09
N THR A 210 3.73 11.19 -21.23
CA THR A 210 4.48 12.16 -20.43
C THR A 210 3.51 12.86 -19.48
N ALA A 211 3.95 13.05 -18.25
CA ALA A 211 3.35 13.98 -17.29
C ALA A 211 4.47 14.84 -16.72
N GLU A 212 4.19 16.11 -16.51
CA GLU A 212 5.14 17.07 -15.97
C GLU A 212 4.47 17.81 -14.82
N GLN A 213 5.25 18.12 -13.78
CA GLN A 213 4.82 18.96 -12.68
C GLN A 213 5.95 19.96 -12.40
N GLU A 214 5.63 21.25 -12.45
CA GLU A 214 6.56 22.30 -12.03
C GLU A 214 6.53 22.42 -10.51
N ILE A 215 7.72 22.47 -9.91
CA ILE A 215 7.91 22.61 -8.47
C ILE A 215 8.42 24.03 -8.22
N GLN A 216 7.68 24.80 -7.41
CA GLN A 216 7.90 26.24 -7.25
C GLN A 216 8.94 26.57 -6.16
N ALA A 217 9.60 25.56 -5.60
CA ALA A 217 10.59 25.70 -4.55
C ALA A 217 11.69 24.65 -4.73
N ASP A 218 12.85 24.91 -4.13
CA ASP A 218 13.91 23.92 -4.04
C ASP A 218 13.43 22.75 -3.18
N ILE A 219 13.58 21.53 -3.69
CA ILE A 219 13.24 20.29 -2.97
C ILE A 219 14.37 19.28 -3.09
N GLU A 220 14.45 18.40 -2.10
CA GLU A 220 15.28 17.20 -2.16
C GLU A 220 14.40 15.98 -2.43
N MET A 221 14.81 15.16 -3.39
CA MET A 221 14.14 13.89 -3.66
C MET A 221 14.62 12.87 -2.65
N MET A 222 13.71 12.34 -1.84
CA MET A 222 13.99 11.22 -0.95
C MET A 222 14.24 9.96 -1.78
N THR A 223 15.39 9.31 -1.59
CA THR A 223 15.80 8.08 -2.29
C THR A 223 15.88 6.89 -1.37
#